data_AF-A0A7X9BT61-F1
#
_entry.id   AF-A0A7X9BT61-F1
#
_cell.length_a   1.000
_cell.length_b   1.000
_cell.length_c   1.000
_cell.angle_alpha   90.00
_cell.angle_beta   90.00
_cell.angle_gamma   90.00
#
_symmetry.space_group_name_H-M   'P 1'
#
loop_
_entity.id
_entity.type
_entity.pdbx_description
1 polymer ?
#
loop_
_entity_poly.entity_id
_entity_poly.type
_entity_poly.pdbx_seq_one_letter_code
_entity_poly.pdbx_strand_id
1 'polypeptide(L)' 'MVNWKQKLSSRKFWSLIISLIGAILVAFNVQNGTVEQIAAIIGGFASVITYILAEAYVDGKAVENKDLN' A
#
# COMPACT_ATOMS: atom_id res chain seq x y z
N MET A 1 -10.10 3.18 -18.19
CA MET A 1 -8.86 2.53 -17.71
C MET A 1 -8.87 2.45 -16.19
N VAL A 2 -8.34 1.39 -15.60
CA VAL A 2 -8.26 1.25 -14.14
C VAL A 2 -7.23 2.25 -13.59
N ASN A 3 -7.62 3.06 -12.60
CA ASN A 3 -6.74 4.05 -11.99
C ASN A 3 -5.87 3.40 -10.89
N TRP A 4 -4.78 2.75 -11.31
CA TRP A 4 -3.92 1.96 -10.43
C TRP A 4 -3.23 2.78 -9.35
N LYS A 5 -2.84 4.03 -9.65
CA LYS A 5 -2.23 4.93 -8.64
C LYS A 5 -3.16 5.16 -7.45
N GLN A 6 -4.45 5.39 -7.73
CA GLN A 6 -5.46 5.59 -6.69
C GLN A 6 -5.77 4.31 -5.91
N LYS A 7 -5.76 3.14 -6.58
CA LYS A 7 -5.99 1.86 -5.89
C LYS A 7 -4.84 1.48 -4.96
N LEU A 8 -3.59 1.62 -5.43
CA LEU A 8 -2.39 1.24 -4.68
C LEU A 8 -2.08 2.19 -3.50
N SER A 9 -2.50 3.45 -3.56
CA SER A 9 -2.42 4.39 -2.43
C SER A 9 -3.59 4.25 -1.44
N SER A 10 -4.59 3.41 -1.74
CA SER A 10 -5.79 3.29 -0.92
C SER A 10 -5.56 2.45 0.32
N ARG A 11 -5.78 3.03 1.50
CA ARG A 11 -5.78 2.29 2.77
C ARG A 11 -6.79 1.14 2.78
N LYS A 12 -7.92 1.29 2.09
CA LYS A 12 -8.97 0.26 1.97
C LYS A 12 -8.48 -0.96 1.19
N PHE A 13 -7.64 -0.75 0.18
CA PHE A 13 -7.05 -1.85 -0.58
C PHE A 13 -6.12 -2.69 0.32
N TRP A 14 -5.23 -2.02 1.06
CA TRP A 14 -4.29 -2.68 1.95
C TRP A 14 -4.97 -3.37 3.14
N SER A 15 -6.03 -2.78 3.72
CA SER A 15 -6.80 -3.43 4.78
C SER A 15 -7.45 -4.73 4.30
N LEU A 16 -7.95 -4.76 3.06
CA LEU A 16 -8.53 -5.96 2.46
C LEU A 16 -7.47 -7.04 2.21
N ILE A 17 -6.27 -6.66 1.77
CA ILE A 17 -5.14 -7.60 1.61
C ILE A 17 -4.76 -8.22 2.96
N ILE A 18 -4.60 -7.40 4.00
CA ILE A 18 -4.27 -7.89 5.35
C ILE A 18 -5.36 -8.85 5.84
N SER A 19 -6.63 -8.49 5.67
CA SER A 19 -7.75 -9.33 6.10
C SER A 19 -7.83 -10.65 5.31
N LEU A 20 -7.59 -10.61 4.00
CA LEU A 20 -7.60 -11.80 3.15
C LEU A 20 -6.46 -12.76 3.51
N ILE A 21 -5.23 -12.24 3.57
CA ILE A 21 -4.06 -13.05 3.91
C ILE A 21 -4.18 -13.55 5.35
N GLY A 22 -4.63 -12.72 6.28
CA GLY A 22 -4.90 -13.11 7.66
C GLY A 22 -5.88 -14.28 7.76
N ALA A 23 -7.01 -14.23 7.04
CA ALA A 23 -7.98 -15.32 7.02
C ALA A 23 -7.39 -16.62 6.47
N ILE A 24 -6.56 -16.53 5.41
CA ILE A 24 -5.85 -17.69 4.84
C ILE A 24 -4.92 -18.30 5.89
N LEU A 25 -4.07 -17.50 6.53
CA LEU A 25 -3.10 -17.99 7.52
C LEU A 25 -3.79 -18.68 8.71
N VAL A 26 -4.90 -18.11 9.18
CA VAL A 26 -5.72 -18.71 10.24
C VAL A 26 -6.30 -20.05 9.79
N ALA A 27 -6.81 -20.15 8.56
CA ALA A 27 -7.35 -21.40 8.02
C ALA A 27 -6.30 -22.53 7.95
N PHE A 28 -5.02 -22.17 7.75
CA PHE A 28 -3.90 -23.11 7.74
C PHE A 28 -3.28 -23.38 9.13
N ASN A 29 -3.92 -22.93 10.23
CA ASN A 29 -3.41 -23.08 11.60
C ASN A 29 -1.99 -22.50 11.81
N VAL A 30 -1.67 -21.40 11.11
CA VAL A 30 -0.42 -20.68 11.34
C VAL A 30 -0.44 -20.05 12.74
N GLN A 31 0.70 -20.10 13.44
CA GLN A 31 0.83 -19.53 14.79
C GLN A 31 0.57 -18.01 14.77
N ASN A 32 -0.14 -17.50 15.78
CA ASN A 32 -0.52 -16.09 15.87
C ASN A 32 0.66 -15.15 15.62
N GLY A 33 1.82 -15.39 16.28
CA GLY A 33 3.05 -14.62 16.12
C GLY A 33 3.49 -14.40 14.67
N THR A 34 3.30 -15.41 13.81
CA THR A 34 3.62 -15.33 12.38
C THR A 34 2.59 -14.52 11.60
N VAL A 35 1.31 -14.57 11.99
CA VAL A 35 0.23 -13.77 11.39
C VAL A 35 0.48 -12.28 11.63
N GLU A 36 0.84 -11.89 12.85
CA GLU A 36 1.15 -10.49 13.14
C GLU A 36 2.38 -10.00 12.38
N GLN A 37 3.42 -10.84 12.26
CA GLN A 37 4.61 -10.52 11.46
C GLN A 37 4.27 -10.30 9.98
N ILE A 38 3.45 -11.17 9.39
CA ILE A 38 3.04 -11.02 7.98
C ILE A 38 2.20 -9.75 7.79
N ALA A 39 1.29 -9.45 8.70
CA ALA A 39 0.51 -8.21 8.67
C ALA A 39 1.43 -6.96 8.76
N ALA A 40 2.45 -7.00 9.61
CA ALA A 40 3.45 -5.93 9.73
C ALA A 40 4.25 -5.74 8.44
N ILE A 41 4.67 -6.84 7.78
CA ILE A 41 5.37 -6.78 6.48
C ILE A 41 4.48 -6.14 5.41
N ILE A 42 3.21 -6.55 5.32
CA ILE A 42 2.26 -5.97 4.37
C ILE A 42 2.08 -4.46 4.64
N GLY A 43 1.93 -4.07 5.90
CA GLY A 43 1.81 -2.67 6.30
C GLY A 43 3.05 -1.84 5.96
N GLY A 44 4.25 -2.39 6.17
CA GLY A 44 5.51 -1.76 5.77
C GLY A 44 5.64 -1.60 4.25
N PHE A 45 5.21 -2.58 3.47
CA PHE A 45 5.21 -2.46 2.02
C PHE A 45 4.19 -1.41 1.53
N ALA A 46 3.01 -1.37 2.14
CA ALA A 46 1.98 -0.38 1.85
C ALA A 46 2.47 1.05 2.12
N SER A 47 3.25 1.27 3.20
CA SER A 47 3.78 2.59 3.53
C SER A 47 4.80 3.06 2.51
N VAL A 48 5.71 2.19 2.07
CA VAL A 48 6.70 2.49 1.02
C VAL A 48 6.02 2.88 -0.28
N ILE A 49 5.04 2.10 -0.76
CA ILE A 49 4.30 2.43 -1.98
C ILE A 49 3.58 3.76 -1.85
N THR A 50 2.92 4.00 -0.71
CA THR A 50 2.19 5.25 -0.48
C THR A 50 3.14 6.46 -0.52
N TYR A 51 4.32 6.33 0.07
CA TYR A 51 5.35 7.36 0.05
C TYR A 51 5.85 7.67 -1.37
N ILE A 52 6.23 6.65 -2.14
CA ILE A 52 6.70 6.80 -3.52
C ILE A 52 5.63 7.49 -4.39
N LEU A 53 4.36 7.11 -4.22
CA LEU A 53 3.27 7.75 -4.96
C LEU A 53 3.04 9.21 -4.55
N ALA A 54 3.29 9.55 -3.28
CA ALA A 54 3.19 10.92 -2.79
C ALA A 54 4.33 11.80 -3.34
N GLU A 55 5.57 11.31 -3.31
CA GLU A 55 6.72 12.00 -3.93
C GLU A 55 6.50 12.22 -5.43
N ALA A 56 6.11 11.17 -6.16
CA ALA A 56 5.85 11.27 -7.59
C ALA A 56 4.73 12.27 -7.94
N TYR A 57 3.76 12.48 -7.05
CA TYR A 57 2.73 13.51 -7.21
C TYR A 57 3.30 14.92 -7.02
N VAL A 58 4.11 15.12 -5.99
CA VAL A 58 4.76 16.41 -5.71
C VAL A 58 5.73 16.78 -6.83
N ASP A 59 6.55 15.84 -7.29
CA ASP A 59 7.52 16.06 -8.36
C ASP A 59 6.83 16.44 -9.67
N GLY A 60 5.73 15.75 -10.02
CA GLY A 60 4.95 16.10 -11.20
C GLY A 60 4.39 17.52 -11.13
N LYS A 61 3.95 17.97 -9.96
CA LYS A 61 3.45 19.33 -9.73
C LYS A 61 4.56 20.39 -9.75
N ALA A 62 5.77 20.02 -9.33
CA ALA A 62 6.94 20.90 -9.39
C ALA A 62 7.41 21.13 -10.84
N VAL A 63 7.42 20.08 -11.67
CA VAL A 63 7.72 20.20 -13.11
C VAL A 63 6.68 21.08 -13.81
N GLU A 64 5.39 20.84 -13.57
CA GLU A 64 4.30 21.66 -14.14
C GLU A 64 4.43 23.15 -13.79
N ASN A 65 4.79 23.49 -12.54
CA ASN A 65 5.02 24.89 -12.15
C ASN A 65 6.26 25.51 -12.81
N LYS A 66 7.29 24.72 -13.06
CA LYS A 66 8.52 25.19 -13.71
C LYS A 66 8.28 25.55 -15.18
N ASP A 67 7.40 24.82 -15.86
CA ASP A 67 7.06 25.08 -17.26
C ASP A 67 6.11 26.28 -17.45
N LEU A 68 5.48 26.75 -16.37
CA LEU A 68 4.55 27.90 -16.36
C LEU A 68 5.22 29.25 -16.02
N ASN A 69 6.49 29.25 -15.59
CA ASN A 69 7.27 30.45 -15.26
C ASN A 69 8.40 30.67 -16.27
#